data_AF-A0A1M6MUM8-F1
#
_entry.id   AF-A0A1M6MUM8-F1
#
_cell.length_a   1.000
_cell.length_b   1.000
_cell.length_c   1.000
_cell.angle_alpha   90.00
_cell.angle_beta   90.00
_cell.angle_gamma   90.00
#
_symmetry.space_group_name_H-M   'P 1'
#
loop_
_entity.id
_entity.type
_entity.pdbx_description
1 polymer ?
#
loop_
_entity_poly.entity_id
_entity_poly.type
_entity_poly.pdbx_seq_one_letter_code
_entity_poly.pdbx_strand_id
1 'polypeptide(L)' 'MKAYEVIKKYIDDNGIKYSHVADSIGMPRELLRRSLEGTRALKADEFIKICTVLSLDLDKFDQEQEKASA' A
#
# COMPACT_ATOMS: atom_id res chain seq x y z
N MET A 1 -5.86 -10.74 1.25
CA MET A 1 -4.62 -9.96 1.05
C MET A 1 -4.67 -8.76 2.00
N LYS A 2 -3.57 -8.36 2.64
CA LYS A 2 -3.53 -7.16 3.50
C LYS A 2 -3.29 -5.91 2.66
N ALA A 3 -3.68 -4.74 3.18
CA ALA A 3 -3.55 -3.46 2.46
C ALA A 3 -2.12 -3.18 1.97
N TYR A 4 -1.10 -3.47 2.79
CA TYR A 4 0.29 -3.24 2.39
C TYR A 4 0.74 -4.18 1.26
N GLU A 5 0.16 -5.38 1.15
CA GLU A 5 0.47 -6.34 0.07
C GLU A 5 -0.13 -5.87 -1.26
N VAL A 6 -1.36 -5.33 -1.23
CA VAL A 6 -2.01 -4.75 -2.41
C VAL A 6 -1.20 -3.56 -2.94
N ILE A 7 -0.81 -2.65 -2.04
CA ILE A 7 0.02 -1.49 -2.39
C ILE A 7 1.35 -1.96 -2.98
N LYS A 8 2.03 -2.89 -2.30
CA LYS A 8 3.32 -3.42 -2.74
C LYS A 8 3.21 -4.01 -4.15
N LYS A 9 2.23 -4.88 -4.37
CA LYS A 9 1.98 -5.50 -5.67
C LYS A 9 1.72 -4.45 -6.75
N TYR A 10 0.90 -3.44 -6.46
CA TYR A 10 0.62 -2.37 -7.43
C TYR A 10 1.90 -1.61 -7.83
N ILE A 11 2.73 -1.25 -6.84
CA ILE A 11 3.99 -0.55 -7.09
C ILE A 11 4.92 -1.41 -7.96
N ASP A 12 5.07 -2.70 -7.64
CA ASP A 12 5.93 -3.64 -8.36
C ASP A 12 5.42 -3.88 -9.81
N ASP A 13 4.12 -4.09 -10.00
CA ASP A 13 3.48 -4.36 -11.30
C ASP A 13 3.57 -3.17 -12.27
N ASN A 14 3.51 -1.95 -11.73
CA ASN A 14 3.63 -0.72 -12.51
C ASN A 14 5.07 -0.21 -12.65
N GLY A 15 6.07 -0.95 -12.14
CA GLY A 15 7.48 -0.54 -12.19
C GLY A 15 7.77 0.76 -11.42
N ILE A 16 6.94 1.10 -10.44
CA ILE A 16 7.07 2.34 -9.66
C ILE A 16 8.19 2.16 -8.64
N LYS A 17 9.09 3.14 -8.56
CA LYS A 17 10.19 3.09 -7.58
C LYS A 17 9.67 3.39 -6.18
N TYR A 18 10.05 2.59 -5.19
CA TYR A 18 9.67 2.81 -3.79
C TYR A 18 10.20 4.15 -3.28
N SER A 19 11.36 4.59 -3.77
CA SER A 19 11.90 5.92 -3.48
C SER A 19 10.94 7.02 -3.92
N HIS A 20 10.38 6.92 -5.13
CA HIS A 20 9.44 7.91 -5.63
C HIS A 20 8.19 8.03 -4.74
N VAL A 21 7.61 6.89 -4.32
CA VAL A 21 6.45 6.89 -3.43
C VAL A 21 6.80 7.52 -2.06
N ALA A 22 7.93 7.11 -1.48
CA ALA A 22 8.39 7.60 -0.19
C ALA A 22 8.63 9.12 -0.19
N ASP A 23 9.32 9.61 -1.23
CA ASP A 23 9.61 11.03 -1.43
C ASP A 23 8.31 11.83 -1.62
N SER A 24 7.34 11.31 -2.39
CA SER A 24 6.04 11.96 -2.65
C SER A 24 5.13 12.06 -1.42
N ILE A 25 5.20 11.10 -0.49
CA ILE A 25 4.39 11.12 0.75
C ILE A 25 5.12 11.75 1.95
N GLY A 26 6.38 12.14 1.77
CA GLY A 26 7.23 12.69 2.83
C GLY A 26 7.63 11.66 3.90
N MET A 27 7.84 10.41 3.51
CA MET A 27 8.21 9.31 4.40
C MET A 27 9.64 8.83 4.13
N PRO A 28 10.42 8.47 5.16
CA PRO A 28 11.68 7.75 4.97
C PRO A 28 11.49 6.44 4.21
N ARG A 29 12.33 6.20 3.19
CA ARG A 29 12.26 5.00 2.33
C ARG A 29 12.27 3.69 3.11
N GLU A 30 13.06 3.61 4.18
CA GLU A 30 13.12 2.43 5.03
C GLU A 30 11.81 2.17 5.78
N LEU A 31 11.11 3.22 6.23
CA LEU A 31 9.79 3.07 6.87
C LEU A 31 8.74 2.60 5.88
N LEU A 32 8.74 3.15 4.66
CA LEU A 32 7.84 2.68 3.60
C LEU A 32 8.10 1.19 3.31
N ARG A 33 9.37 0.83 3.10
CA ARG A 33 9.78 -0.56 2.85
C ARG A 33 9.29 -1.49 3.96
N ARG A 34 9.55 -1.16 5.23
CA ARG A 34 9.11 -1.97 6.38
C ARG A 34 7.59 -2.10 6.45
N SER A 35 6.85 -1.05 6.09
CA SER A 35 5.39 -1.11 6.00
C SER A 35 4.92 -2.02 4.87
N LEU A 36 5.54 -1.97 3.69
CA LEU A 36 5.23 -2.85 2.56
C LEU A 36 5.68 -4.31 2.76
N GLU A 37 6.63 -4.55 3.67
CA GLU A 37 7.03 -5.89 4.13
C GLU A 37 6.20 -6.39 5.31
N GLY A 38 5.30 -5.56 5.88
CA GLY A 38 4.46 -5.91 7.02
C GLY A 38 5.20 -5.97 8.36
N THR A 39 6.48 -5.58 8.42
CA THR A 39 7.28 -5.52 9.68
C THR A 39 7.00 -4.26 10.49
N ARG A 40 6.21 -3.33 9.93
CA ARG A 40 5.72 -2.11 10.56
C ARG A 40 4.26 -1.90 10.16
N ALA A 41 3.41 -1.57 11.13
CA ALA A 41 2.03 -1.18 10.83
C ALA A 41 2.01 0.10 9.97
N LEU A 42 1.25 0.06 8.88
CA LEU A 42 0.98 1.23 8.05
C LEU A 42 -0.13 2.04 8.71
N LYS A 43 0.14 3.31 9.06
CA LYS A 43 -0.87 4.18 9.68
C LYS A 43 -1.92 4.59 8.65
N ALA A 44 -3.13 4.94 9.12
CA ALA A 44 -4.21 5.39 8.24
C ALA A 44 -3.81 6.61 7.39
N ASP A 45 -3.17 7.63 7.98
CA ASP A 45 -2.68 8.80 7.23
C ASP A 45 -1.65 8.44 6.15
N GLU A 46 -0.80 7.45 6.43
CA GLU A 46 0.22 6.97 5.48
C GLU A 46 -0.45 6.21 4.34
N PHE A 47 -1.42 5.35 4.66
CA PHE A 47 -2.24 4.64 3.69
C PHE A 47 -2.97 5.60 2.75
N ILE A 48 -3.65 6.61 3.29
CA ILE A 48 -4.39 7.60 2.50
C ILE A 48 -3.43 8.31 1.53
N LYS A 49 -2.31 8.83 2.03
CA LYS A 49 -1.31 9.52 1.18
C LYS A 49 -0.78 8.63 0.06
N ILE A 50 -0.46 7.38 0.37
CA ILE A 50 0.01 6.41 -0.63
C ILE A 50 -1.06 6.18 -1.69
N CYS A 51 -2.32 5.95 -1.29
CA CYS A 51 -3.41 5.73 -2.23
C CYS A 51 -3.64 6.96 -3.11
N THR A 52 -3.58 8.17 -2.56
CA THR A 52 -3.67 9.41 -3.33
C THR A 52 -2.55 9.54 -4.35
N VAL A 53 -1.29 9.31 -3.97
CA VAL A 53 -0.13 9.41 -4.87
C VAL A 53 -0.19 8.35 -5.98
N LEU A 54 -0.63 7.14 -5.65
CA LEU A 54 -0.73 6.03 -6.59
C LEU A 54 -2.04 6.03 -7.38
N SER A 55 -2.95 6.96 -7.13
CA SER A 55 -4.32 6.95 -7.69
C SER A 55 -4.99 5.57 -7.53
N LEU A 56 -4.85 4.99 -6.34
CA LEU A 56 -5.44 3.70 -5.98
C LEU A 56 -6.83 3.90 -5.35
N ASP A 57 -7.84 3.32 -5.98
CA ASP A 57 -9.18 3.22 -5.42
C ASP A 57 -9.33 2.04 -4.45
N LEU A 58 -10.29 2.14 -3.53
CA LEU A 58 -10.58 1.10 -2.55
C LEU A 58 -11.00 -0.24 -3.18
N ASP A 59 -11.55 -0.21 -4.40
CA ASP A 59 -11.88 -1.40 -5.20
C ASP A 59 -10.66 -2.33 -5.39
N LYS A 60 -9.44 -1.77 -5.48
CA LYS A 60 -8.20 -2.58 -5.59
C LYS A 60 -7.90 -3.41 -4.34
N PHE A 61 -8.51 -3.05 -3.22
CA PHE A 61 -8.39 -3.75 -1.94
C PHE A 61 -9.56 -4.69 -1.69
N ASP A 62 -10.63 -4.57 -2.49
CA ASP A 62 -11.79 -5.45 -2.46
C ASP A 62 -11.43 -6.73 -3.21
N GLN A 63 -10.82 -7.67 -2.48
CA GLN A 63 -10.59 -9.03 -2.95
C GLN A 63 -11.28 -9.94 -1.95
N GLU A 64 -12.58 -10.17 -2.20
CA GLU A 64 -13.48 -11.14 -1.58
C GLU A 64 -13.48 -11.17 -0.04
N GLN A 65 -14.43 -10.45 0.55
CA GLN A 65 -15.11 -10.93 1.76
C GLN A 65 -16.14 -12.02 1.39
N GLU A 66 -15.74 -13.08 0.71
CA GLU A 66 -16.59 -14.24 0.42
C GLU A 66 -16.03 -15.50 1.08
N LYS A 67 -15.94 -15.55 2.42
CA LYS A 67 -16.01 -16.80 3.22
C LYS A 67 -16.38 -16.52 4.68
N ALA A 68 -17.62 -16.09 4.94
CA ALA A 68 -18.25 -16.24 6.26
C ALA A 68 -19.77 -16.00 6.20
N SER A 69 -20.49 -16.82 5.43
CA SER A 69 -21.95 -17.00 5.57
C SER A 69 -22.31 -18.33 4.92
N ALA A 70 -22.06 -19.42 5.64
CA ALA A 70 -22.60 -20.75 5.38
C ALA A 70 -23.19 -21.26 6.70
#